data_AF-A0AAW6NJN5-F1
#
_entry.id   AF-A0AAW6NJN5-F1
#
_cell.length_a   1.000
_cell.length_b   1.000
_cell.length_c   1.000
_cell.angle_alpha   90.00
_cell.angle_beta   90.00
_cell.angle_gamma   90.00
#
_symmetry.space_group_name_H-M   'P 1'
#
loop_
_entity.id
_entity.type
_entity.pdbx_description
1 polymer ?
#
loop_
_entity_poly.entity_id
_entity_poly.type
_entity_poly.pdbx_seq_one_letter_code
_entity_poly.pdbx_strand_id
1 'polypeptide(L)'
;MLRVYHSNRLDVLEALMEYIVEQERLDDPFEPEMVLVQSTGMAQWLQMSLSQKFGIAANIDFPLPASFIWEMFVRVLPDIPEQSAF
;
A
#
# COMPACT_ATOMS: atom_id res chain seq x y z
N MET A 1 -3.66 -15.21 1.97
CA MET A 1 -4.84 -15.39 1.11
C MET A 1 -4.97 -14.16 0.22
N LEU A 2 -5.09 -14.31 -1.10
CA LEU A 2 -5.35 -13.17 -1.98
C LEU A 2 -6.84 -12.84 -1.93
N ARG A 3 -7.21 -11.66 -1.42
CA ARG A 3 -8.60 -11.16 -1.39
C ARG A 3 -8.78 -10.15 -2.52
N VAL A 4 -9.87 -10.26 -3.28
CA VAL A 4 -10.21 -9.34 -4.37
C VAL A 4 -11.55 -8.69 -4.06
N TYR A 5 -11.57 -7.37 -3.94
CA TYR A 5 -12.77 -6.58 -3.65
C TYR A 5 -13.18 -5.82 -4.90
N HIS A 6 -14.44 -5.98 -5.31
CA HIS A 6 -15.01 -5.26 -6.46
C HIS A 6 -16.01 -4.21 -5.96
N SER A 7 -15.89 -2.99 -6.49
CA SER A 7 -16.83 -1.90 -6.27
C SER A 7 -16.82 -0.98 -7.49
N ASN A 8 -17.96 -0.36 -7.79
CA ASN A 8 -18.08 0.71 -8.77
C ASN A 8 -17.81 2.11 -8.17
N ARG A 9 -17.52 2.17 -6.88
CA ARG A 9 -17.30 3.39 -6.10
C ARG A 9 -16.01 3.27 -5.31
N LEU A 10 -15.10 4.21 -5.55
CA LEU A 10 -13.78 4.22 -4.91
C LEU A 10 -13.90 4.44 -3.39
N ASP A 11 -14.85 5.29 -2.95
CA ASP A 11 -15.12 5.56 -1.54
C ASP A 11 -15.51 4.31 -0.74
N VAL A 12 -16.10 3.31 -1.39
CA VAL A 12 -16.40 2.02 -0.73
C VAL A 12 -15.13 1.17 -0.57
N LEU A 13 -14.24 1.16 -1.57
CA LEU A 13 -12.98 0.43 -1.48
C LEU A 13 -12.04 1.06 -0.46
N GLU A 14 -12.03 2.38 -0.39
CA GLU A 14 -11.33 3.13 0.63
C GLU A 14 -11.85 2.83 2.03
N ALA A 15 -13.18 2.87 2.25
CA ALA A 15 -13.75 2.52 3.55
C ALA A 15 -13.42 1.08 3.98
N LEU A 16 -13.33 0.16 3.01
CA LEU A 16 -12.86 -1.21 3.28
C LEU A 16 -11.38 -1.25 3.66
N MET A 17 -10.53 -0.49 2.97
CA MET A 17 -9.11 -0.38 3.30
C MET A 17 -8.92 0.23 4.70
N GLU A 18 -9.62 1.31 5.04
CA GLU A 18 -9.64 1.91 6.37
C GLU A 18 -10.01 0.89 7.45
N TYR A 19 -11.08 0.12 7.20
CA TYR A 19 -11.52 -0.92 8.12
C TYR A 19 -10.46 -2.00 8.33
N ILE A 20 -9.77 -2.42 7.26
CA ILE A 20 -8.70 -3.43 7.36
C ILE A 20 -7.54 -2.88 8.18
N VAL A 21 -7.07 -1.66 7.91
CA VAL A 21 -5.98 -1.01 8.66
C VAL A 21 -6.33 -0.84 10.14
N GLU A 22 -7.59 -0.53 10.45
CA GLU A 22 -8.03 -0.36 11.83
C GLU A 22 -8.09 -1.68 12.60
N GLN A 23 -8.53 -2.77 11.95
CA GLN A 23 -8.71 -4.08 12.59
C GLN A 23 -7.44 -4.94 12.62
N GLU A 24 -6.62 -4.87 11.57
CA GLU A 24 -5.42 -5.68 11.36
C GLU A 24 -4.17 -4.79 11.44
N ARG A 25 -4.00 -4.08 12.56
CA ARG A 25 -2.84 -3.21 12.78
C ARG A 25 -1.53 -3.99 12.72
N LEU A 26 -0.52 -3.40 12.09
CA LEU A 26 0.85 -3.92 12.09
C LEU A 26 1.41 -4.00 13.52
N ASP A 27 2.19 -5.06 13.78
CA ASP A 27 2.80 -5.30 15.09
C ASP A 27 4.00 -4.37 15.35
N ASP A 28 4.76 -4.04 14.30
CA ASP A 28 5.92 -3.14 14.38
C ASP A 28 5.53 -1.69 14.05
N PRO A 29 5.72 -0.72 14.97
CA PRO A 29 5.39 0.68 14.74
C PRO A 29 6.24 1.36 13.65
N PHE A 30 7.35 0.76 13.22
CA PHE A 30 8.19 1.29 12.14
C PHE A 30 8.00 0.56 10.81
N GLU A 31 7.23 -0.53 10.79
CA GLU A 31 6.86 -1.17 9.53
C GLU A 31 5.91 -0.26 8.75
N PRO A 32 6.24 0.08 7.50
CA PRO A 32 5.38 0.94 6.70
C PRO A 32 4.14 0.17 6.22
N GLU A 33 2.98 0.83 6.30
CA GLU A 33 1.79 0.35 5.61
C GLU A 33 2.03 0.39 4.11
N MET A 34 1.69 -0.68 3.40
CA MET A 34 2.02 -0.80 1.99
C MET A 34 0.77 -0.75 1.11
N VAL A 35 0.68 0.28 0.26
CA VAL A 35 -0.46 0.46 -0.66
C VAL A 35 0.04 0.70 -2.07
N LEU A 36 -0.05 -0.32 -2.92
CA LEU A 36 0.34 -0.22 -4.32
C LEU A 36 -0.60 0.73 -5.07
N VAL A 37 -0.04 1.70 -5.78
CA VAL A 37 -0.81 2.69 -6.57
C VAL A 37 -0.25 2.79 -7.98
N GLN A 38 -1.05 3.25 -8.93
CA GLN A 38 -0.60 3.48 -10.31
C GLN A 38 -0.25 4.93 -10.63
N SER A 39 -0.53 5.86 -9.72
CA SER A 39 -0.24 7.28 -9.93
C SER A 39 0.01 8.00 -8.62
N THR A 40 0.78 9.09 -8.71
CA THR A 40 1.02 9.99 -7.59
C THR A 40 -0.27 10.66 -7.10
N GLY A 41 -1.22 10.91 -7.99
CA GLY A 41 -2.52 11.46 -7.62
C GLY A 41 -3.32 10.53 -6.69
N MET A 42 -3.25 9.21 -6.92
CA MET A 42 -3.89 8.24 -6.03
C MET A 42 -3.21 8.20 -4.66
N ALA A 43 -1.88 8.23 -4.60
CA ALA A 43 -1.14 8.29 -3.34
C ALA A 43 -1.55 9.52 -2.51
N GLN A 44 -1.57 10.69 -3.14
CA GLN A 44 -1.96 11.94 -2.48
C GLN A 44 -3.41 11.90 -1.98
N TRP A 45 -4.33 11.39 -2.80
CA TRP A 45 -5.73 11.27 -2.42
C TRP A 45 -5.91 10.35 -1.21
N LEU A 46 -5.27 9.18 -1.21
CA LEU A 46 -5.30 8.24 -0.08
C LEU A 46 -4.69 8.85 1.19
N GLN A 47 -3.54 9.52 1.09
CA GLN A 47 -2.92 10.19 2.25
C GLN A 47 -3.87 11.22 2.88
N MET A 48 -4.48 12.06 2.05
CA MET A 48 -5.44 13.07 2.52
C MET A 48 -6.67 12.43 3.16
N SER A 49 -7.22 11.38 2.57
CA SER A 49 -8.42 10.76 3.10
C SER A 49 -8.17 9.97 4.38
N LEU A 50 -7.09 9.17 4.42
CA LEU A 50 -6.68 8.45 5.63
C LEU A 50 -6.37 9.40 6.78
N SER A 51 -5.70 10.53 6.51
CA SER A 51 -5.44 11.53 7.55
C SER A 51 -6.71 12.22 8.05
N GLN A 52 -7.73 12.40 7.21
CA GLN A 52 -9.03 12.91 7.66
C GLN A 52 -9.75 11.91 8.57
N LYS A 53 -9.64 10.61 8.29
CA LYS A 53 -10.26 9.54 9.07
C LYS A 53 -9.54 9.28 10.39
N PHE A 54 -8.23 9.12 10.36
CA PHE A 54 -7.40 8.69 11.49
C PHE A 54 -6.71 9.84 12.23
N GLY A 55 -6.81 11.07 11.72
CA GLY A 55 -6.13 12.26 12.24
C GLY A 55 -4.68 12.41 11.74
N ILE A 56 -4.07 11.35 11.22
CA ILE A 56 -2.74 11.35 10.62
C ILE A 56 -2.64 10.21 9.59
N ALA A 57 -1.89 10.44 8.50
CA ALA A 57 -1.42 9.41 7.60
C ALA A 57 0.10 9.53 7.51
N ALA A 58 0.82 8.55 8.04
CA ALA A 58 2.28 8.56 8.13
C ALA A 58 2.82 7.14 7.96
N ASN A 59 4.09 7.03 7.53
CA ASN A 59 4.75 5.74 7.30
C ASN A 59 3.97 4.81 6.35
N ILE A 60 3.50 5.36 5.21
CA ILE A 60 2.81 4.59 4.17
C ILE A 60 3.66 4.63 2.90
N ASP A 61 4.01 3.45 2.40
CA ASP A 61 4.70 3.29 1.13
C ASP A 61 3.70 3.11 -0.02
N PHE A 62 3.94 3.88 -1.09
CA PHE A 62 3.10 3.88 -2.29
C PHE A 62 3.88 3.42 -3.54
N PRO A 63 4.38 2.18 -3.58
CA PRO A 63 5.14 1.69 -4.72
C PRO A 63 4.25 1.51 -5.95
N LEU A 64 4.84 1.70 -7.12
CA LEU A 64 4.23 1.23 -8.36
C LEU A 64 4.22 -0.31 -8.37
N PRO A 65 3.26 -0.96 -9.06
CA PRO A 65 3.21 -2.41 -9.11
C PRO A 65 4.51 -3.06 -9.59
N ALA A 66 5.16 -2.49 -10.60
CA ALA A 66 6.43 -3.02 -11.11
C ALA A 66 7.55 -2.95 -10.06
N SER A 67 7.65 -1.84 -9.34
CA SER A 67 8.65 -1.65 -8.28
C SER A 67 8.43 -2.62 -7.13
N PHE A 68 7.17 -2.81 -6.71
CA PHE A 68 6.83 -3.78 -5.67
C PHE A 68 7.19 -5.22 -6.08
N ILE A 69 6.87 -5.62 -7.31
CA ILE A 69 7.20 -6.97 -7.78
C ILE A 69 8.72 -7.19 -7.81
N TRP A 70 9.50 -6.20 -8.23
CA TRP A 70 10.96 -6.29 -8.20
C TRP A 70 11.49 -6.41 -6.77
N GLU A 71 10.96 -5.61 -5.85
CA GLU A 71 11.30 -5.69 -4.43
C GLU A 71 11.03 -7.09 -3.86
N MET A 72 9.90 -7.70 -4.22
CA MET A 72 9.59 -9.07 -3.82
C MET A 72 10.57 -10.09 -4.44
N PHE A 73 11.05 -9.87 -5.67
CA PHE A 73 12.12 -10.72 -6.23
C PHE A 73 13.40 -10.64 -5.42
N VAL A 74 13.84 -9.43 -5.05
CA VAL A 74 15.03 -9.22 -4.21
C VAL A 74 14.89 -9.89 -2.85
N ARG A 75 13.69 -9.85 -2.26
CA ARG A 75 13.44 -10.44 -0.92
C ARG A 75 13.32 -11.97 -0.92
N VAL A 76 12.79 -12.56 -1.99
CA VAL A 76 12.41 -13.98 -2.02
C VAL A 76 13.41 -14.86 -2.78
N LEU A 77 14.02 -14.34 -3.86
CA LEU A 77 14.95 -15.09 -4.69
C LEU A 77 16.40 -14.76 -4.31
N PRO A 78 17.32 -15.76 -4.36
CA PRO A 78 18.73 -15.50 -4.13
C PRO A 78 19.36 -14.70 -5.29
N ASP A 79 20.39 -13.92 -4.96
CA ASP A 79 21.30 -13.28 -5.91
C ASP A 79 20.65 -12.30 -6.92
N ILE A 80 19.54 -11.65 -6.53
CA ILE A 80 18.92 -10.57 -7.32
C ILE A 80 19.53 -9.21 -6.94
N PRO A 81 19.96 -8.37 -7.91
CA PRO A 81 20.46 -7.04 -7.60
C PRO A 81 19.34 -6.11 -7.11
N GLU A 82 19.68 -5.19 -6.21
CA GLU A 82 18.71 -4.25 -5.62
C GLU A 82 17.98 -3.40 -6.67
N GLN A 83 18.68 -3.00 -7.73
CA GLN A 83 18.10 -2.20 -8.81
C GLN A 83 17.66 -3.08 -9.99
N SER A 84 16.45 -2.81 -10.48
CA SER A 84 15.94 -3.35 -11.73
C SER A 84 16.77 -2.85 -12.91
N ALA A 85 17.02 -3.73 -13.87
CA ALA A 85 17.62 -3.36 -15.17
C ALA A 85 16.61 -2.70 -16.12
N PHE A 86 15.33 -2.69 -15.75
CA PHE A 86 14.20 -2.11 -16.48
C PHE A 86 13.64 -0.90 -15.75
#